data_AF-A0A9W6B4V6-F1
#
_entry.id   AF-A0A9W6B4V6-F1
#
_cell.length_a   1.000
_cell.length_b   1.000
_cell.length_c   1.000
_cell.angle_alpha   90.00
_cell.angle_beta   90.00
_cell.angle_gamma   90.00
#
_symmetry.space_group_name_H-M   'P 1'
#
loop_
_entity.id
_entity.type
_entity.pdbx_description
1 polymer ?
#
loop_
_entity_poly.entity_id
_entity_poly.type
_entity_poly.pdbx_seq_one_letter_code
_entity_poly.pdbx_strand_id
1 'polypeptide(L)' 'MNKIDLKILSEKEILTVKETAVLLNCSIKTVYRNIKDGNIKAINFGERVLRIKRSDIDNLFKKH' A
#
# COMPACT_ATOMS: atom_id res chain seq x y z
N MET A 1 -14.96 -10.05 -9.03
CA MET A 1 -13.99 -9.05 -8.51
C MET A 1 -14.38 -8.73 -7.07
N ASN A 2 -13.61 -9.17 -6.07
CA ASN A 2 -13.95 -8.91 -4.67
C ASN A 2 -14.06 -7.39 -4.44
N LYS A 3 -15.24 -6.95 -4.00
CA LYS A 3 -15.55 -5.55 -3.74
C LYS A 3 -14.77 -5.14 -2.49
N ILE A 4 -13.67 -4.41 -2.67
CA ILE A 4 -12.92 -3.84 -1.56
C ILE A 4 -13.67 -2.57 -1.14
N ASP A 5 -14.17 -2.55 0.09
CA ASP A 5 -14.81 -1.37 0.65
C ASP A 5 -13.75 -0.33 1.05
N LEU A 6 -13.79 0.83 0.39
CA LEU A 6 -12.85 1.93 0.62
C LEU A 6 -12.91 2.45 2.06
N LYS A 7 -14.09 2.39 2.70
CA LYS A 7 -14.28 2.87 4.07
C LYS A 7 -13.56 1.97 5.07
N ILE A 8 -13.69 0.65 4.91
CA ILE A 8 -12.96 -0.34 5.72
C ILE A 8 -11.45 -0.22 5.46
N LEU A 9 -11.06 0.04 4.21
CA LEU A 9 -9.66 0.17 3.83
C LEU A 9 -8.98 1.38 4.49
N SER A 10 -9.68 2.51 4.64
CA SER A 10 -9.12 3.70 5.29
C SER A 10 -8.82 3.52 6.77
N GLU A 11 -9.49 2.58 7.44
CA GLU A 11 -9.35 2.30 8.87
C GLU A 11 -8.25 1.25 9.18
N LYS A 12 -7.77 0.53 8.16
CA LYS A 12 -6.72 -0.49 8.36
C LYS A 12 -5.35 0.13 8.58
N GLU A 13 -4.68 -0.30 9.65
CA GLU A 13 -3.28 0.06 9.91
C GLU A 13 -2.29 -0.61 8.95
N ILE A 14 -2.58 -1.85 8.55
CA ILE A 14 -1.70 -2.66 7.70
C ILE A 14 -2.42 -3.00 6.40
N LEU A 15 -1.77 -2.68 5.30
CA LEU A 15 -2.27 -2.86 3.95
C LEU A 15 -1.49 -3.94 3.19
N THR A 16 -2.18 -4.67 2.34
CA THR A 16 -1.57 -5.46 1.25
C THR A 16 -1.22 -4.55 0.08
N VAL A 17 -0.36 -5.03 -0.83
CA VAL A 17 0.00 -4.28 -2.07
C VAL A 17 -1.25 -3.94 -2.89
N LYS A 18 -2.24 -4.84 -2.95
CA LYS A 18 -3.49 -4.61 -3.68
C LYS A 18 -4.32 -3.51 -3.05
N GLU A 19 -4.43 -3.51 -1.74
CA GLU A 19 -5.14 -2.48 -0.97
C GLU A 19 -4.45 -1.11 -1.10
N THR A 20 -3.12 -1.07 -1.03
CA THR A 20 -2.35 0.16 -1.28
C THR A 20 -2.57 0.67 -2.71
N ALA A 21 -2.64 -0.21 -3.71
CA ALA A 21 -2.90 0.17 -5.10
C ALA A 21 -4.28 0.83 -5.26
N VAL A 22 -5.30 0.26 -4.61
CA VAL A 22 -6.66 0.85 -4.57
C VAL A 22 -6.62 2.22 -3.88
N LEU A 23 -5.93 2.34 -2.75
CA LEU A 23 -5.86 3.59 -1.98
C LEU A 23 -5.16 4.72 -2.74
N LEU A 24 -4.06 4.40 -3.41
CA LEU A 24 -3.28 5.34 -4.23
C LEU A 24 -3.88 5.55 -5.63
N ASN A 25 -5.02 4.91 -5.93
CA ASN A 25 -5.65 4.91 -7.25
C ASN A 25 -4.65 4.61 -8.39
N CYS A 26 -3.81 3.59 -8.23
CA CYS A 26 -2.79 3.21 -9.20
C CYS A 26 -2.71 1.70 -9.42
N SER A 27 -1.88 1.28 -10.37
CA SER A 27 -1.69 -0.15 -10.64
C SER A 27 -0.87 -0.84 -9.54
N ILE A 28 -1.14 -2.12 -9.29
CA ILE A 28 -0.33 -2.97 -8.39
C ILE A 28 1.15 -2.96 -8.82
N LYS A 29 1.42 -2.94 -10.13
CA LYS A 29 2.79 -2.84 -10.68
C LYS A 29 3.47 -1.53 -10.26
N THR A 30 2.73 -0.43 -10.23
CA THR A 30 3.23 0.87 -9.76
C THR A 30 3.62 0.80 -8.28
N VAL A 31 2.82 0.12 -7.45
CA VAL A 31 3.16 -0.07 -6.03
C VAL A 31 4.43 -0.90 -5.87
N TYR A 32 4.55 -2.04 -6.56
CA TYR A 32 5.78 -2.85 -6.54
C TYR A 32 7.02 -2.08 -6.99
N ARG A 33 6.89 -1.27 -8.05
CA ARG A 33 7.98 -0.41 -8.52
C ARG A 33 8.41 0.57 -7.43
N ASN A 34 7.45 1.27 -6.81
CA ASN A 34 7.76 2.21 -5.73
C ASN A 34 8.36 1.54 -4.48
N ILE A 35 7.98 0.29 -4.17
CA ILE A 35 8.64 -0.48 -3.11
C ILE A 35 10.09 -0.79 -3.51
N LYS A 36 10.32 -1.25 -4.75
CA LYS A 36 11.65 -1.56 -5.28
C LYS A 36 12.55 -0.32 -5.31
N ASP A 37 12.00 0.82 -5.68
CA ASP A 37 12.72 2.10 -5.78
C ASP A 37 12.92 2.77 -4.40
N GLY A 38 12.37 2.20 -3.32
CA GLY A 38 12.52 2.70 -1.95
C GLY A 38 11.57 3.84 -1.57
N ASN A 39 10.66 4.24 -2.47
CA ASN A 39 9.68 5.29 -2.24
C ASN A 39 8.59 4.84 -1.24
N ILE A 40 8.22 3.55 -1.25
CA ILE A 40 7.24 2.97 -0.31
C ILE A 40 7.93 1.94 0.57
N LYS A 41 7.87 2.13 1.88
CA LYS A 41 8.33 1.14 2.85
C LYS A 41 7.35 -0.03 2.92
N ALA A 42 7.88 -1.24 2.80
CA ALA A 42 7.11 -2.48 2.93
C ALA A 42 7.91 -3.52 3.71
N ILE A 43 7.21 -4.33 4.49
CA ILE A 43 7.77 -5.46 5.25
C ILE A 43 7.38 -6.74 4.53
N ASN A 44 8.37 -7.62 4.31
CA ASN A 44 8.14 -8.92 3.70
C ASN A 44 7.97 -10.01 4.77
N PHE A 45 6.77 -10.61 4.83
CA PHE A 45 6.41 -11.69 5.77
C PHE A 45 6.54 -13.11 5.16
N GLY A 46 7.05 -13.23 3.93
CA GLY A 46 7.23 -14.53 3.23
C GLY A 46 7.15 -14.35 1.71
N GLU A 47 7.32 -15.41 0.90
CA GLU A 47 7.52 -15.32 -0.56
C GLU A 47 6.63 -14.31 -1.32
N ARG A 48 5.38 -14.10 -0.89
CA ARG A 48 4.44 -13.16 -1.53
C ARG A 48 3.63 -12.32 -0.54
N VAL A 49 4.12 -12.14 0.69
CA VAL A 49 3.38 -11.52 1.79
C VAL A 49 3.99 -10.16 2.15
N LEU A 50 3.89 -9.20 1.23
CA LEU A 50 4.25 -7.81 1.55
C LEU A 50 3.14 -7.12 2.33
N ARG A 51 3.54 -6.34 3.33
CA ARG A 51 2.67 -5.52 4.18
C ARG A 51 3.22 -4.11 4.27
N ILE A 52 2.32 -3.14 4.20
CA ILE A 52 2.65 -1.72 4.16
C ILE A 52 1.88 -1.04 5.28
N LYS A 53 2.56 -0.24 6.11
CA LYS A 53 1.87 0.55 7.14
C LYS A 53 1.13 1.70 6.49
N ARG A 54 -0.11 1.96 6.93
CA ARG A 54 -0.92 3.08 6.45
C ARG A 54 -0.21 4.42 6.67
N SER A 55 0.42 4.59 7.82
CA SER A 55 1.18 5.79 8.17
C SER A 55 2.35 6.07 7.21
N ASP A 56 3.02 5.04 6.69
CA ASP A 56 4.08 5.22 5.70
C ASP A 56 3.52 5.79 4.39
N ILE A 57 2.32 5.36 3.99
CA ILE A 57 1.62 5.91 2.81
C ILE A 57 1.18 7.36 3.06
N ASP A 58 0.62 7.66 4.23
CA ASP A 58 0.20 9.03 4.56
C ASP A 58 1.40 10.00 4.60
N ASN A 59 2.56 9.51 5.06
CA ASN A 59 3.79 10.29 5.08
C ASN A 59 4.30 10.66 3.68
N LEU A 60 3.90 9.94 2.61
CA LEU A 60 4.25 10.31 1.23
C LEU A 60 3.72 11.70 0.85
N PHE A 61 2.56 12.08 1.39
CA PHE A 61 1.86 13.32 1.06
C PHE A 61 2.06 14.43 2.10
N LYS A 62 2.75 14.14 3.21
CA LYS A 62 3.10 15.13 4.24
C LYS A 62 4.35 15.94 3.91
N LYS A 63 5.10 15.57 2.87
CA LYS A 63 6.21 16.36 2.35
C LYS A 63 5.66 17.48 1.45
N HIS A 64 5.12 18.52 2.08
CA HIS A 64 4.84 19.81 1.45
C HIS A 64 5.11 20.93 2.45
#